data_AF-A0A4R9PIT8-F1
#
_entry.id   AF-A0A4R9PIT8-F1
#
_cell.length_a   1.000
_cell.length_b   1.000
_cell.length_c   1.000
_cell.angle_alpha   90.00
_cell.angle_beta   90.00
_cell.angle_gamma   90.00
#
_symmetry.space_group_name_H-M   'P 1'
#
loop_
_entity.id
_entity.type
_entity.pdbx_description
1 polymer ?
#
loop_
_entity_poly.entity_id
_entity_poly.type
_entity_poly.pdbx_seq_one_letter_code
_entity_poly.pdbx_strand_id
1 'polypeptide(L)'
;MALVSTPAERRQLGQRLAELRADDGARLQRFLDAIWAENGLARATLDSYRRDLEGLARWMDGRAGGLAGIERAGLFDYLAWRTRHGWSPRSKARLLSALRAFFADGVRRGERSE
;
A
#
# COMPACT_ATOMS: atom_id res chain seq x y z
N MET A 1 23.73 -9.68 4.53
CA MET A 1 22.31 -9.51 4.17
C MET A 1 22.25 -8.62 2.95
N ALA A 2 21.98 -9.17 1.76
CA ALA A 2 22.02 -8.40 0.51
C ALA A 2 20.92 -7.32 0.53
N LEU A 3 21.34 -6.06 0.69
CA LEU A 3 20.48 -4.91 0.47
C LEU A 3 20.02 -4.99 -0.98
N VAL A 4 18.71 -5.06 -1.18
CA VAL A 4 18.08 -4.94 -2.50
C VAL A 4 18.45 -3.56 -3.04
N SER A 5 19.53 -3.49 -3.81
CA SER A 5 20.27 -2.25 -4.07
C SER A 5 19.70 -1.52 -5.29
N THR A 6 19.13 -2.28 -6.23
CA THR A 6 18.63 -1.74 -7.49
C THR A 6 17.10 -1.62 -7.50
N PRO A 7 16.54 -0.69 -8.30
CA PRO A 7 15.10 -0.66 -8.58
C PRO A 7 14.57 -1.97 -9.17
N ALA A 8 15.38 -2.72 -9.91
CA ALA A 8 14.98 -3.97 -10.53
C ALA A 8 14.75 -5.08 -9.50
N GLU A 9 15.67 -5.25 -8.55
CA GLU A 9 15.53 -6.26 -7.50
C GLU A 9 14.34 -5.96 -6.58
N ARG A 10 14.03 -4.68 -6.31
CA ARG A 10 12.82 -4.30 -5.55
C ARG A 10 11.53 -4.68 -6.29
N ARG A 11 11.52 -4.56 -7.62
CA ARG A 11 10.40 -5.03 -8.44
C ARG A 11 10.27 -6.54 -8.40
N GLN A 12 11.37 -7.28 -8.54
CA GLN A 12 11.38 -8.74 -8.43
C GLN A 12 10.89 -9.21 -7.06
N LEU A 13 11.34 -8.54 -5.98
CA LEU A 13 10.86 -8.85 -4.63
C LEU A 13 9.35 -8.65 -4.51
N GLY A 14 8.81 -7.57 -5.07
CA GLY A 14 7.37 -7.34 -5.12
C GLY A 14 6.60 -8.38 -5.94
N GLN A 15 7.20 -8.86 -7.04
CA GLN A 15 6.60 -9.92 -7.88
C GLN A 15 6.53 -11.27 -7.16
N ARG A 16 7.46 -11.54 -6.23
CA ARG A 16 7.50 -12.77 -5.42
C ARG A 16 6.54 -12.76 -4.23
N LEU A 17 5.92 -11.62 -3.92
CA LEU A 17 4.86 -11.54 -2.91
C LEU A 17 3.60 -12.26 -3.42
N ALA A 18 2.76 -12.68 -2.47
CA ALA A 18 1.47 -13.30 -2.73
C ALA A 18 0.62 -12.47 -3.73
N GLU A 19 -0.30 -13.14 -4.41
CA GLU A 19 -1.24 -12.45 -5.29
C GLU A 19 -2.13 -11.49 -4.50
N LEU A 20 -2.62 -10.45 -5.20
CA LEU A 20 -3.56 -9.51 -4.59
C LEU A 20 -4.88 -10.23 -4.35
N ARG A 21 -5.30 -10.33 -3.08
CA ARG A 21 -6.59 -10.89 -2.71
C ARG A 21 -7.72 -10.04 -3.30
N ALA A 22 -8.79 -10.69 -3.76
CA ALA A 22 -9.90 -10.02 -4.43
C ALA A 22 -10.54 -8.92 -3.57
N ASP A 23 -10.75 -9.17 -2.27
CA ASP A 23 -11.36 -8.21 -1.35
C ASP A 23 -10.50 -6.94 -1.18
N ASP A 24 -9.18 -7.11 -1.05
CA ASP A 24 -8.23 -6.00 -0.98
C ASP A 24 -8.21 -5.24 -2.31
N GLY A 25 -8.17 -5.95 -3.43
CA GLY A 25 -8.23 -5.35 -4.77
C GLY A 25 -9.49 -4.50 -4.99
N ALA A 26 -10.65 -5.00 -4.57
CA ALA A 26 -11.91 -4.26 -4.65
C ALA A 26 -11.91 -2.99 -3.79
N ARG A 27 -11.36 -3.04 -2.56
CA ARG A 27 -11.21 -1.87 -1.69
C ARG A 27 -10.29 -0.82 -2.30
N LEU A 28 -9.13 -1.25 -2.81
CA LEU A 28 -8.18 -0.36 -3.45
C LEU A 28 -8.77 0.30 -4.70
N GLN A 29 -9.52 -0.45 -5.50
CA GLN A 29 -10.19 0.09 -6.68
C GLN A 29 -11.21 1.18 -6.30
N ARG A 30 -12.09 0.91 -5.33
CA ARG A 30 -13.07 1.90 -4.86
C ARG A 30 -12.40 3.17 -4.33
N PHE A 31 -11.34 3.03 -3.53
CA PHE A 31 -10.58 4.18 -3.04
C PHE A 31 -9.97 5.00 -4.18
N LEU A 32 -9.33 4.34 -5.16
CA LEU A 32 -8.66 5.02 -6.26
C LEU A 32 -9.66 5.77 -7.16
N ASP A 33 -10.83 5.19 -7.39
CA ASP A 33 -11.90 5.84 -8.14
C ASP A 33 -12.46 7.05 -7.39
N ALA A 34 -12.67 6.91 -6.07
CA ALA A 34 -13.16 7.99 -5.22
C ALA A 34 -12.16 9.16 -5.13
N ILE A 35 -10.89 8.89 -4.79
CA ILE A 35 -9.90 9.94 -4.64
C ILE A 35 -9.61 10.65 -5.98
N TRP A 36 -9.74 9.94 -7.10
CA TRP A 36 -9.68 10.56 -8.43
C TRP A 36 -10.85 11.51 -8.64
N ALA A 37 -12.08 11.07 -8.39
CA ALA A 37 -13.28 11.88 -8.57
C ALA A 37 -13.31 13.13 -7.66
N GLU A 38 -12.87 12.97 -6.41
CA GLU A 38 -12.90 14.03 -5.40
C GLU A 38 -11.75 15.04 -5.54
N ASN A 39 -10.54 14.58 -5.92
CA ASN A 39 -9.33 15.39 -5.85
C ASN A 39 -8.66 15.62 -7.21
N GLY A 40 -9.18 15.03 -8.29
CA GLY A 40 -8.64 15.19 -9.63
C GLY A 40 -7.18 14.71 -9.77
N LEU A 41 -6.78 13.70 -8.98
CA LEU A 41 -5.39 13.25 -8.97
C LEU A 41 -4.93 12.78 -10.37
N ALA A 42 -3.74 13.25 -10.77
CA ALA A 42 -3.13 12.83 -12.02
C ALA A 42 -2.92 11.30 -12.06
N ARG A 43 -3.04 10.70 -13.25
CA ARG A 43 -2.89 9.25 -13.46
C ARG A 43 -1.59 8.67 -12.87
N ALA A 44 -0.47 9.39 -13.02
CA ALA A 44 0.81 8.97 -12.45
C ALA A 44 0.79 8.87 -10.92
N THR A 45 0.01 9.72 -10.24
CA THR A 45 -0.18 9.67 -8.79
C THR A 45 -1.05 8.48 -8.41
N LEU A 46 -2.17 8.26 -9.11
CA LEU A 46 -3.06 7.11 -8.89
C LEU A 46 -2.31 5.78 -9.07
N ASP A 47 -1.55 5.64 -10.17
CA ASP A 47 -0.74 4.44 -10.43
C ASP A 47 0.30 4.23 -9.34
N SER A 48 0.86 5.31 -8.81
CA SER A 48 1.85 5.24 -7.73
C SER A 48 1.22 4.83 -6.40
N TYR A 49 0.02 5.34 -6.09
CA TYR A 49 -0.75 4.93 -4.91
C TYR A 49 -1.16 3.46 -5.01
N ARG A 50 -1.70 3.04 -6.17
CA ARG A 50 -2.05 1.65 -6.46
C ARG A 50 -0.89 0.71 -6.15
N ARG A 51 0.27 0.94 -6.77
CA ARG A 51 1.48 0.10 -6.57
C ARG A 51 1.94 0.05 -5.11
N ASP A 52 1.82 1.16 -4.38
CA ASP A 52 2.22 1.21 -2.98
C ASP A 52 1.27 0.41 -2.08
N LEU A 53 -0.03 0.58 -2.27
CA LEU A 53 -1.09 -0.07 -1.48
C LEU A 53 -1.22 -1.56 -1.82
N GLU A 54 -1.14 -1.94 -3.09
CA GLU A 54 -1.09 -3.34 -3.52
C GLU A 54 0.15 -4.04 -2.93
N GLY A 55 1.29 -3.34 -2.88
CA GLY A 55 2.49 -3.87 -2.24
C GLY A 55 2.28 -4.20 -0.76
N LEU A 56 1.52 -3.37 -0.02
CA LEU A 56 1.16 -3.66 1.38
C LEU A 56 0.22 -4.87 1.46
N ALA A 57 -0.86 -4.89 0.67
CA ALA A 57 -1.85 -5.97 0.67
C ALA A 57 -1.20 -7.34 0.37
N ARG A 58 -0.37 -7.39 -0.68
CA ARG A 58 0.38 -8.58 -1.08
C ARG A 58 1.42 -9.00 -0.05
N TRP A 59 2.08 -8.05 0.61
CA TRP A 59 3.03 -8.36 1.69
C TRP A 59 2.32 -8.93 2.92
N MET A 60 1.10 -8.48 3.22
CA MET A 60 0.31 -9.03 4.31
C MET A 60 -0.21 -10.42 4.03
N ASP A 61 -0.50 -10.75 2.77
CA ASP A 61 -1.07 -12.04 2.38
C ASP A 61 -2.33 -12.38 3.20
N GLY A 62 -3.21 -11.39 3.37
CA GLY A 62 -4.45 -11.55 4.15
C GLY A 62 -4.29 -11.69 5.67
N ARG A 63 -3.07 -11.64 6.21
CA ARG A 63 -2.84 -11.59 7.67
C ARG A 63 -3.67 -10.46 8.30
N ALA A 64 -4.18 -10.71 9.50
CA ALA A 64 -5.06 -9.79 10.21
C ALA A 64 -6.30 -9.33 9.40
N GLY A 65 -6.81 -10.17 8.48
CA GLY A 65 -7.98 -9.82 7.67
C GLY A 65 -7.69 -8.85 6.51
N GLY A 66 -6.43 -8.73 6.08
CA GLY A 66 -6.04 -7.89 4.94
C GLY A 66 -6.05 -6.39 5.27
N LEU A 67 -6.28 -5.56 4.27
CA LEU A 67 -6.27 -4.09 4.45
C LEU A 67 -7.39 -3.60 5.39
N ALA A 68 -8.49 -4.34 5.50
CA ALA A 68 -9.58 -3.99 6.39
C ALA A 68 -9.18 -4.10 7.87
N GLY A 69 -8.47 -5.18 8.24
CA GLY A 69 -8.14 -5.47 9.63
C GLY A 69 -6.69 -5.17 10.03
N ILE A 70 -5.82 -4.72 9.12
CA ILE A 70 -4.45 -4.35 9.50
C ILE A 70 -4.46 -3.27 10.59
N GLU A 71 -3.69 -3.48 11.65
CA GLU A 71 -3.50 -2.50 12.71
C GLU A 71 -2.21 -1.67 12.53
N ARG A 72 -2.05 -0.64 13.36
CA ARG A 72 -0.89 0.25 13.36
C ARG A 72 0.44 -0.52 13.42
N ALA A 73 0.51 -1.59 14.22
CA ALA A 73 1.71 -2.44 14.31
C ALA A 73 2.09 -3.05 12.96
N GLY A 74 1.11 -3.60 12.22
CA GLY A 74 1.35 -4.18 10.89
C GLY A 74 1.83 -3.14 9.86
N LEU A 75 1.37 -1.89 9.97
CA LEU A 75 1.86 -0.79 9.13
C LEU A 75 3.34 -0.48 9.42
N PHE A 76 3.72 -0.44 10.70
CA PHE A 76 5.11 -0.23 11.09
C PHE A 76 6.02 -1.39 10.65
N ASP A 77 5.56 -2.63 10.76
CA ASP A 77 6.30 -3.80 10.29
C ASP A 77 6.57 -3.74 8.79
N TYR A 78 5.59 -3.32 7.99
CA TYR A 78 5.76 -3.16 6.56
C TYR A 78 6.74 -2.02 6.21
N LEU A 79 6.67 -0.88 6.92
CA LEU A 79 7.61 0.23 6.74
C LEU A 79 9.05 -0.18 7.11
N ALA A 80 9.21 -0.96 8.17
CA ALA A 80 10.48 -1.52 8.59
C ALA A 80 11.00 -2.53 7.55
N TRP A 81 10.14 -3.41 7.04
CA TRP A 81 10.48 -4.34 5.96
C TRP A 81 10.96 -3.59 4.71
N ARG A 82 10.24 -2.57 4.23
CA ARG A 82 10.68 -1.74 3.08
C ARG A 82 12.02 -1.07 3.33
N THR A 83 12.28 -0.62 4.56
CA THR A 83 13.56 0.00 4.93
C THR A 83 14.71 -1.00 4.86
N ARG A 84 14.52 -2.22 5.39
CA ARG A 84 15.53 -3.30 5.30
C ARG A 84 15.86 -3.72 3.86
N HIS A 85 14.91 -3.52 2.94
CA HIS A 85 15.06 -3.87 1.53
C HIS A 85 15.31 -2.65 0.62
N GLY A 86 15.87 -1.55 1.16
CA GLY A 86 16.44 -0.49 0.34
C GLY A 86 15.45 0.38 -0.43
N TRP A 87 14.18 0.47 -0.02
CA TRP A 87 13.26 1.47 -0.57
C TRP A 87 13.72 2.90 -0.21
N SER A 88 13.74 3.78 -1.21
CA SER A 88 14.23 5.15 -1.04
C SER A 88 13.34 5.97 -0.11
N PRO A 89 13.88 7.02 0.54
CA PRO A 89 13.10 7.95 1.36
C PRO A 89 11.89 8.54 0.61
N ARG A 90 12.08 8.92 -0.67
CA ARG A 90 10.99 9.42 -1.53
C ARG A 90 9.88 8.39 -1.73
N SER A 91 10.23 7.11 -1.90
CA SER A 91 9.22 6.05 -2.03
C SER A 91 8.47 5.81 -0.72
N LYS A 92 9.15 5.92 0.43
CA LYS A 92 8.52 5.80 1.74
C LYS A 92 7.56 6.96 2.03
N ALA A 93 7.97 8.19 1.71
CA ALA A 93 7.10 9.37 1.86
C ALA A 93 5.82 9.24 1.01
N ARG A 94 5.95 8.76 -0.24
CA ARG A 94 4.81 8.50 -1.12
C ARG A 94 3.88 7.41 -0.58
N LEU A 95 4.43 6.30 -0.09
CA LEU A 95 3.64 5.26 0.59
C LEU A 95 2.89 5.84 1.79
N LEU A 96 3.54 6.62 2.65
CA LEU A 96 2.88 7.24 3.81
C LEU A 96 1.72 8.15 3.41
N SER A 97 1.86 8.91 2.32
CA SER A 97 0.75 9.72 1.79
C SER A 97 -0.39 8.86 1.25
N ALA A 98 -0.09 7.77 0.54
CA ALA A 98 -1.10 6.83 0.07
C ALA A 98 -1.85 6.17 1.23
N LEU A 99 -1.13 5.70 2.27
CA LEU A 99 -1.73 5.08 3.46
C LEU A 99 -2.63 6.05 4.22
N ARG A 100 -2.17 7.29 4.45
CA ARG A 100 -2.98 8.32 5.12
C ARG A 100 -4.28 8.58 4.35
N ALA A 101 -4.20 8.76 3.03
CA ALA A 101 -5.37 9.00 2.21
C ALA A 101 -6.33 7.79 2.21
N PHE A 102 -5.81 6.58 2.05
CA PHE A 102 -6.59 5.34 2.02
C PHE A 102 -7.30 5.07 3.33
N PHE A 103 -6.61 5.12 4.47
CA PHE A 103 -7.24 4.85 5.76
C PHE A 103 -8.18 5.97 6.20
N ALA A 104 -7.89 7.23 5.87
CA ALA A 104 -8.84 8.32 6.11
C ALA A 104 -10.13 8.13 5.29
N ASP A 105 -10.04 7.65 4.05
CA ASP A 105 -11.21 7.28 3.26
C ASP A 105 -12.00 6.13 3.88
N GLY A 106 -11.32 5.08 4.36
CA GLY A 106 -11.94 3.98 5.06
C GLY A 106 -12.70 4.40 6.33
N VAL A 107 -12.13 5.30 7.13
CA VAL A 107 -12.80 5.89 8.31
C VAL A 107 -14.01 6.71 7.90
N ARG A 108 -13.89 7.60 6.90
CA ARG A 108 -15.01 8.42 6.40
C ARG A 108 -16.19 7.57 5.90
N ARG A 109 -15.91 6.39 5.34
CA ARG A 109 -16.92 5.45 4.82
C ARG A 109 -17.48 4.50 5.87
N GLY A 110 -16.98 4.55 7.11
CA GLY A 110 -17.35 3.60 8.16
C GLY A 110 -16.85 2.18 7.92
N GLU A 111 -15.92 1.99 6.97
CA GLU A 111 -15.30 0.68 6.70
C GLU A 111 -14.25 0.31 7.75
N ARG A 112 -13.85 1.29 8.58
CA ARG A 112 -12.85 1.14 9.63
C ARG A 112 -13.16 2.10 10.79
N SER A 113 -12.89 1.65 12.02
CA SER A 113 -12.86 2.50 13.22
C SER A 113 -11.59 3.37 13.27
N GLU A 114 -11.66 4.50 13.98
CA GLU A 114 -10.50 5.39 14.23
C GLU A 114 -9.36 4.71 15.00
#